data_AF-A0AAW1Q0A7-F1
#
_entry.id   AF-A0AAW1Q0A7-F1
#
_cell.length_a   1.000
_cell.length_b   1.000
_cell.length_c   1.000
_cell.angle_alpha   90.00
_cell.angle_beta   90.00
_cell.angle_gamma   90.00
#
_symmetry.space_group_name_H-M   'P 1'
#
loop_
_entity.id
_entity.type
_entity.pdbx_description
1 polymer ?
#
loop_
_entity_poly.entity_id
_entity_poly.type
_entity_poly.pdbx_seq_one_letter_code
_entity_poly.pdbx_strand_id
1 'polypeptide(L)'
;MSAWIGRLQAVQCRQHRSSVCAVPNGSQPPTSKDKQLKQRQKDQLIFAGVGVALTAVVFLALTVGREPIEDLVYGDLDGPVSQSAISFGDGVGAVLWAVALYFCTPLQLLLLFLGRIETDRPSDWVIRQLGVMAQQRVDDPDYRAPLSVRAAAIAVFALGGVLTSWAFAASLGDATWAVSTGIGACMFAGIYEVGRPQRFTPEEAQELDQQWQDFAGFANERLQRTGRCHESEVFKAFRREFAKYRTEEAVSEAILRDLVRNWHPEVDRTATGYYKNLSLRPRVDPFTGEMQGGLDASKSMRT
;
A
#
# COMPACT_ATOMS: atom_id res chain seq x y z
N MET A 1 -11.37 -11.19 -34.79
CA MET A 1 -11.33 -12.11 -33.61
C MET A 1 -9.95 -12.19 -32.95
N SER A 2 -8.86 -11.99 -33.67
CA SER A 2 -7.48 -11.98 -33.15
C SER A 2 -7.14 -10.81 -32.22
N ALA A 3 -7.81 -9.66 -32.34
CA ALA A 3 -7.60 -8.50 -31.44
C ALA A 3 -8.24 -8.65 -30.05
N TRP A 4 -9.16 -9.61 -29.87
CA TRP A 4 -9.86 -9.84 -28.60
C TRP A 4 -9.10 -10.80 -27.68
N ILE A 5 -8.34 -11.75 -28.26
CA ILE A 5 -7.52 -12.72 -27.52
C ILE A 5 -6.30 -12.02 -26.89
N GLY A 6 -5.73 -11.00 -27.55
CA GLY A 6 -4.61 -10.21 -27.00
C GLY A 6 -4.97 -9.36 -25.77
N ARG A 7 -6.23 -8.89 -25.66
CA ARG A 7 -6.68 -8.14 -24.46
C ARG A 7 -6.92 -9.04 -23.26
N LEU A 8 -7.31 -10.30 -23.46
CA LEU A 8 -7.50 -11.26 -22.37
C LEU A 8 -6.17 -11.73 -21.78
N GLN A 9 -5.13 -11.94 -22.59
CA GLN A 9 -3.78 -12.26 -22.08
C GLN A 9 -3.14 -11.09 -21.32
N ALA A 10 -3.37 -9.83 -21.72
CA ALA A 10 -2.86 -8.66 -21.01
C ALA A 10 -3.54 -8.45 -19.64
N VAL A 11 -4.84 -8.77 -19.52
CA VAL A 11 -5.57 -8.69 -18.25
C VAL A 11 -5.14 -9.81 -17.29
N GLN A 12 -4.87 -11.01 -17.80
CA GLN A 12 -4.43 -12.15 -16.99
C GLN A 12 -2.98 -11.98 -16.47
N CYS A 13 -2.11 -11.32 -17.26
CA CYS A 13 -0.77 -10.92 -16.81
C CYS A 13 -0.82 -9.80 -15.76
N ARG A 14 -1.87 -8.95 -15.77
CA ARG A 14 -2.08 -7.87 -14.79
C ARG A 14 -2.61 -8.38 -13.45
N GLN A 15 -3.45 -9.43 -13.45
CA GLN A 15 -3.95 -10.06 -12.21
C GLN A 15 -2.86 -10.81 -11.43
N HIS A 16 -1.84 -11.33 -12.11
CA HIS A 16 -0.67 -11.91 -11.45
C HIS A 16 0.28 -10.85 -10.85
N ARG A 17 0.25 -9.60 -11.33
CA ARG A 17 1.00 -8.48 -10.72
C ARG A 17 0.37 -7.99 -9.41
N SER A 18 -0.96 -8.06 -9.28
CA SER A 18 -1.66 -7.63 -8.07
C SER A 18 -1.58 -8.62 -6.90
N SER A 19 -1.23 -9.89 -7.15
CA SER A 19 -1.08 -10.90 -6.10
C SER A 19 0.35 -11.01 -5.54
N VAL A 20 1.33 -10.34 -6.14
CA VAL A 20 2.75 -10.39 -5.72
C VAL A 20 3.06 -9.37 -4.60
N CYS A 21 2.13 -8.48 -4.26
CA CYS A 21 2.31 -7.54 -3.13
C CYS A 21 1.90 -8.11 -1.76
N ALA A 22 1.44 -9.37 -1.68
CA ALA A 22 1.29 -10.04 -0.40
C ALA A 22 2.65 -10.62 0.03
N VAL A 23 3.44 -9.81 0.74
CA VAL A 23 4.65 -10.28 1.44
C VAL A 23 4.26 -11.45 2.35
N PRO A 24 4.78 -12.67 2.13
CA PRO A 24 4.55 -13.77 3.05
C PRO A 24 5.30 -13.46 4.35
N ASN A 25 4.55 -13.41 5.43
CA ASN A 25 5.01 -13.32 6.82
C ASN A 25 6.31 -14.15 7.03
N GLY A 26 7.44 -13.49 7.24
CA GLY A 26 8.71 -14.17 7.52
C GLY A 26 9.94 -13.33 7.20
N SER A 27 10.51 -12.74 8.25
CA SER A 27 11.82 -12.05 8.32
C SER A 27 11.98 -10.72 7.57
N GLN A 28 11.67 -9.62 8.27
CA GLN A 28 12.11 -8.28 7.90
C GLN A 28 13.60 -8.06 8.25
N PRO A 29 14.34 -7.27 7.43
CA PRO A 29 15.77 -7.05 7.60
C PRO A 29 16.14 -6.19 8.83
N PRO A 30 17.38 -6.27 9.34
CA PRO A 30 17.78 -5.62 10.60
C PRO A 30 17.73 -4.08 10.55
N THR A 31 17.99 -3.45 9.40
CA THR A 31 17.83 -1.98 9.22
C THR A 31 16.38 -1.53 9.11
N SER A 32 15.47 -2.45 8.81
CA SER A 32 14.02 -2.23 8.82
C SER A 32 13.49 -2.17 10.25
N LYS A 33 14.06 -2.90 11.21
CA LYS A 33 13.56 -2.87 12.60
C LYS A 33 13.73 -1.50 13.24
N ASP A 34 14.86 -0.82 13.03
CA ASP A 34 15.09 0.52 13.61
C ASP A 34 14.28 1.59 12.89
N LYS A 35 14.16 1.51 11.57
CA LYS A 35 13.26 2.37 10.81
C LYS A 35 11.81 2.14 11.23
N GLN A 36 11.39 0.89 11.43
CA GLN A 36 10.05 0.55 11.90
C GLN A 36 9.80 0.86 13.37
N LEU A 37 10.81 0.84 14.24
CA LEU A 37 10.68 1.27 15.63
C LEU A 37 10.54 2.79 15.71
N LYS A 38 11.35 3.54 14.96
CA LYS A 38 11.17 4.99 14.80
C LYS A 38 9.85 5.33 14.11
N GLN A 39 9.42 4.53 13.14
CA GLN A 39 8.11 4.66 12.50
C GLN A 39 7.01 4.40 13.51
N ARG A 40 7.04 3.28 14.25
CA ARG A 40 6.08 2.96 15.31
C ARG A 40 6.01 4.04 16.38
N GLN A 41 7.13 4.65 16.76
CA GLN A 41 7.15 5.78 17.69
C GLN A 41 6.51 7.04 17.09
N LYS A 42 6.79 7.36 15.82
CA LYS A 42 6.12 8.46 15.10
C LYS A 42 4.63 8.18 14.94
N ASP A 43 4.25 6.97 14.56
CA ASP A 43 2.88 6.52 14.38
C ASP A 43 2.15 6.55 15.73
N GLN A 44 2.77 6.09 16.82
CA GLN A 44 2.21 6.22 18.19
C GLN A 44 2.03 7.67 18.62
N LEU A 45 2.96 8.57 18.28
CA LEU A 45 2.80 10.01 18.53
C LEU A 45 1.71 10.64 17.66
N ILE A 46 1.53 10.17 16.43
CA ILE A 46 0.43 10.60 15.55
C ILE A 46 -0.90 10.03 16.05
N PHE A 47 -0.96 8.77 16.49
CA PHE A 47 -2.15 8.18 17.10
C PHE A 47 -2.53 8.87 18.41
N ALA A 48 -1.56 9.16 19.27
CA ALA A 48 -1.77 9.93 20.48
C ALA A 48 -2.17 11.38 20.13
N GLY A 49 -1.53 12.00 19.15
CA GLY A 49 -1.80 13.37 18.73
C GLY A 49 -3.17 13.55 18.06
N VAL A 50 -3.53 12.68 17.11
CA VAL A 50 -4.84 12.65 16.44
C VAL A 50 -5.91 12.20 17.43
N GLY A 51 -5.65 11.18 18.25
CA GLY A 51 -6.54 10.76 19.31
C GLY A 51 -6.83 11.92 20.27
N VAL A 52 -5.80 12.60 20.79
CA VAL A 52 -5.95 13.75 21.69
C VAL A 52 -6.57 14.94 20.97
N ALA A 53 -6.23 15.24 19.72
CA ALA A 53 -6.82 16.35 18.96
C ALA A 53 -8.29 16.09 18.64
N LEU A 54 -8.67 14.88 18.27
CA LEU A 54 -10.05 14.50 17.95
C LEU A 54 -10.87 14.39 19.25
N THR A 55 -10.28 13.89 20.33
CA THR A 55 -10.89 13.93 21.67
C THR A 55 -11.01 15.36 22.17
N ALA A 56 -10.03 16.24 21.89
CA ALA A 56 -10.07 17.65 22.25
C ALA A 56 -11.07 18.42 21.38
N VAL A 57 -11.23 18.10 20.10
CA VAL A 57 -12.25 18.70 19.23
C VAL A 57 -13.65 18.24 19.66
N VAL A 58 -13.83 16.96 19.98
CA VAL A 58 -15.08 16.43 20.54
C VAL A 58 -15.34 17.03 21.92
N PHE A 59 -14.34 17.11 22.79
CA PHE A 59 -14.47 17.70 24.12
C PHE A 59 -14.72 19.21 24.05
N LEU A 60 -14.07 19.94 23.14
CA LEU A 60 -14.26 21.38 22.93
C LEU A 60 -15.61 21.66 22.28
N ALA A 61 -16.08 20.80 21.37
CA ALA A 61 -17.46 20.82 20.90
C ALA A 61 -18.45 20.56 22.07
N LEU A 62 -18.21 19.54 22.88
CA LEU A 62 -19.04 19.19 24.04
C LEU A 62 -18.96 20.19 25.21
N THR A 63 -17.90 21.00 25.33
CA THR A 63 -17.71 21.94 26.46
C THR A 63 -17.97 23.38 26.10
N VAL A 64 -17.62 23.82 24.89
CA VAL A 64 -17.93 25.18 24.39
C VAL A 64 -19.33 25.22 23.78
N GLY A 65 -19.85 24.08 23.33
CA GLY A 65 -21.15 23.97 22.69
C GLY A 65 -22.19 23.13 23.44
N ARG A 66 -22.04 22.84 24.74
CA ARG A 66 -22.93 21.90 25.43
C ARG A 66 -24.42 22.26 25.32
N GLU A 67 -24.76 23.54 25.44
CA GLU A 67 -26.15 24.01 25.25
C GLU A 67 -26.54 24.21 23.77
N PRO A 68 -25.73 24.85 22.91
CA PRO A 68 -26.13 25.01 21.51
C PRO A 68 -25.99 23.73 20.68
N ILE A 69 -25.20 22.72 21.03
CA ILE A 69 -25.10 21.46 20.28
C ILE A 69 -26.18 20.48 20.72
N GLU A 70 -26.55 20.43 22.02
CA GLU A 70 -27.74 19.69 22.41
C GLU A 70 -29.00 20.34 21.81
N ASP A 71 -29.13 21.67 21.77
CA ASP A 71 -30.26 22.33 21.08
C ASP A 71 -30.16 22.33 19.53
N LEU A 72 -28.98 22.22 18.92
CA LEU A 72 -28.82 22.21 17.44
C LEU A 72 -28.80 20.79 16.85
N VAL A 73 -28.40 19.79 17.64
CA VAL A 73 -28.43 18.37 17.26
C VAL A 73 -29.69 17.68 17.78
N TYR A 74 -30.19 18.04 18.97
CA TYR A 74 -31.44 17.51 19.54
C TYR A 74 -32.60 18.53 19.62
N GLY A 75 -32.35 19.83 19.74
CA GLY A 75 -33.42 20.83 19.86
C GLY A 75 -34.21 21.14 18.57
N ASP A 76 -33.71 20.72 17.40
CA ASP A 76 -34.48 20.73 16.13
C ASP A 76 -35.20 19.38 15.86
N LEU A 77 -35.08 18.39 16.77
CA LEU A 77 -35.78 17.09 16.68
C LEU A 77 -37.20 17.12 17.25
N ASP A 78 -37.56 18.13 18.04
CA ASP A 78 -38.90 18.29 18.65
C ASP A 78 -39.82 19.27 17.88
N GLY A 79 -39.33 19.87 16.79
CA GLY A 79 -40.13 20.72 15.90
C GLY A 79 -41.06 19.88 14.99
N PRO A 80 -42.30 20.34 14.71
CA PRO A 80 -43.20 19.60 13.82
C PRO A 80 -42.54 19.41 12.45
N VAL A 81 -42.39 18.13 12.06
CA VAL A 81 -41.80 17.64 10.81
C VAL A 81 -42.29 18.45 9.62
N SER A 82 -41.54 19.49 9.26
CA SER A 82 -41.70 20.18 7.99
C SER A 82 -40.82 19.44 6.99
N GLN A 83 -41.48 18.72 6.08
CA GLN A 83 -40.93 17.70 5.17
C GLN A 83 -39.89 18.17 4.13
N SER A 84 -39.16 19.28 4.35
CA SER A 84 -38.31 19.86 3.30
C SER A 84 -37.14 20.73 3.79
N ALA A 85 -36.89 20.83 5.09
CA ALA A 85 -35.70 21.53 5.58
C ALA A 85 -34.56 20.54 5.81
N ILE A 86 -33.44 20.70 5.10
CA ILE A 86 -32.20 19.98 5.38
C ILE A 86 -31.78 20.37 6.81
N SER A 87 -31.84 19.42 7.75
CA SER A 87 -31.42 19.70 9.13
C SER A 87 -29.91 19.92 9.17
N PHE A 88 -29.44 20.67 10.18
CA PHE A 88 -28.00 20.81 10.40
C PHE A 88 -27.33 19.44 10.64
N GLY A 89 -28.03 18.55 11.34
CA GLY A 89 -27.61 17.16 11.56
C GLY A 89 -27.38 16.40 10.25
N ASP A 90 -28.25 16.56 9.26
CA ASP A 90 -28.07 15.95 7.93
C ASP A 90 -26.83 16.47 7.21
N GLY A 91 -26.54 17.77 7.34
CA GLY A 91 -25.33 18.37 6.79
C GLY A 91 -24.05 17.81 7.42
N VAL A 92 -24.01 17.71 8.75
CA VAL A 92 -22.87 17.16 9.49
C VAL A 92 -22.70 15.66 9.19
N GLY A 93 -23.79 14.90 9.20
CA GLY A 93 -23.80 13.48 8.84
C GLY A 93 -23.28 13.26 7.42
N ALA A 94 -23.72 14.06 6.46
CA ALA A 94 -23.26 13.98 5.08
C ALA A 94 -21.75 14.24 4.94
N VAL A 95 -21.20 15.26 5.63
CA VAL A 95 -19.76 15.57 5.60
C VAL A 95 -18.95 14.44 6.24
N LEU A 96 -19.38 13.93 7.40
CA LEU A 96 -18.70 12.83 8.08
C LEU A 96 -18.64 11.58 7.20
N TRP A 97 -19.77 11.20 6.60
CA TRP A 97 -19.82 10.06 5.68
C TRP A 97 -19.03 10.30 4.39
N ALA A 98 -19.04 11.51 3.84
CA ALA A 98 -18.21 11.84 2.68
C ALA A 98 -16.72 11.66 2.97
N VAL A 99 -16.26 12.14 4.13
CA VAL A 99 -14.86 11.96 4.58
C VAL A 99 -14.57 10.48 4.80
N ALA A 100 -15.42 9.76 5.54
CA ALA A 100 -15.22 8.34 5.79
C ALA A 100 -15.11 7.54 4.49
N LEU A 101 -16.05 7.71 3.55
CA LEU A 101 -16.08 7.01 2.27
C LEU A 101 -14.88 7.35 1.37
N TYR A 102 -14.36 8.58 1.45
CA TYR A 102 -13.18 8.99 0.70
C TYR A 102 -11.93 8.18 1.08
N PHE A 103 -11.81 7.82 2.36
CA PHE A 103 -10.66 7.09 2.90
C PHE A 103 -10.87 5.59 2.99
N CYS A 104 -12.08 5.14 3.32
CA CYS A 104 -12.38 3.74 3.58
C CYS A 104 -13.80 3.38 3.13
N THR A 105 -13.95 2.29 2.38
CA THR A 105 -15.28 1.76 2.06
C THR A 105 -15.82 0.89 3.21
N PRO A 106 -17.15 0.74 3.35
CA PRO A 106 -17.73 -0.19 4.32
C PRO A 106 -17.21 -1.64 4.14
N LEU A 107 -16.89 -2.03 2.90
CA LEU A 107 -16.27 -3.32 2.61
C LEU A 107 -14.84 -3.42 3.16
N GLN A 108 -14.04 -2.35 3.05
CA GLN A 108 -12.69 -2.31 3.62
C GLN A 108 -12.71 -2.36 5.15
N LEU A 109 -13.69 -1.73 5.79
CA LEU A 109 -13.91 -1.88 7.23
C LEU A 109 -14.16 -3.35 7.59
N LEU A 110 -14.99 -4.04 6.82
CA LEU A 110 -15.26 -5.46 7.02
C LEU A 110 -14.00 -6.32 6.77
N LEU A 111 -13.23 -6.04 5.72
CA LEU A 111 -11.98 -6.74 5.42
C LEU A 111 -10.93 -6.57 6.53
N LEU A 112 -10.85 -5.39 7.14
CA LEU A 112 -9.99 -5.14 8.30
C LEU A 112 -10.32 -6.09 9.45
N PHE A 113 -11.61 -6.31 9.74
CA PHE A 113 -12.05 -7.30 10.74
C PHE A 113 -11.70 -8.74 10.35
N LEU A 114 -11.66 -9.07 9.06
CA LEU A 114 -11.19 -10.37 8.57
C LEU A 114 -9.65 -10.48 8.50
N GLY A 115 -8.91 -9.47 8.96
CA GLY A 115 -7.45 -9.45 8.91
C GLY A 115 -6.87 -9.26 7.50
N ARG A 116 -7.69 -8.81 6.54
CA ARG A 116 -7.23 -8.44 5.19
C ARG A 116 -7.10 -6.93 5.08
N ILE A 117 -5.86 -6.47 4.97
CA ILE A 117 -5.55 -5.06 4.74
C ILE A 117 -5.46 -4.85 3.23
N GLU A 118 -6.46 -4.20 2.65
CA GLU A 118 -6.37 -3.72 1.28
C GLU A 118 -5.39 -2.53 1.23
N THR A 119 -4.63 -2.42 0.15
CA THR A 119 -3.58 -1.39 0.04
C THR A 119 -4.02 -0.18 -0.78
N ASP A 120 -5.22 -0.15 -1.34
CA ASP A 120 -5.69 0.91 -2.24
C ASP A 120 -6.80 1.75 -1.59
N ARG A 121 -6.71 3.09 -1.70
CA ARG A 121 -7.76 3.98 -1.18
C ARG A 121 -8.93 3.98 -2.17
N PRO A 122 -10.18 4.01 -1.71
CA PRO A 122 -11.34 4.15 -2.60
C PRO A 122 -11.22 5.37 -3.51
N SER A 123 -10.72 6.48 -2.96
CA SER A 123 -10.47 7.72 -3.70
C SER A 123 -9.44 7.56 -4.81
N ASP A 124 -8.39 6.75 -4.64
CA ASP A 124 -7.41 6.51 -5.72
C ASP A 124 -8.07 5.78 -6.89
N TRP A 125 -8.90 4.78 -6.58
CA TRP A 125 -9.62 4.02 -7.59
C TRP A 125 -10.55 4.95 -8.38
N VAL A 126 -11.33 5.79 -7.70
CA VAL A 126 -12.22 6.76 -8.37
C VAL A 126 -11.41 7.76 -9.21
N ILE A 127 -10.33 8.32 -8.67
CA ILE A 127 -9.42 9.23 -9.40
C ILE A 127 -8.86 8.54 -10.64
N ARG A 128 -8.49 7.26 -10.53
CA ARG A 128 -7.98 6.47 -11.65
C ARG A 128 -9.04 6.25 -12.71
N GLN A 129 -10.25 5.86 -12.33
CA GLN A 129 -11.36 5.68 -13.28
C GLN A 129 -11.71 7.00 -13.98
N LEU A 130 -11.81 8.10 -13.23
CA LEU A 130 -12.09 9.42 -13.80
C LEU A 130 -10.95 9.90 -14.72
N GLY A 131 -9.69 9.63 -14.37
CA GLY A 131 -8.55 9.92 -15.23
C GLY A 131 -8.59 9.12 -16.54
N VAL A 132 -8.95 7.83 -16.49
CA VAL A 132 -9.13 6.99 -17.68
C VAL A 132 -10.29 7.50 -18.55
N MET A 133 -11.41 7.88 -17.93
CA MET A 133 -12.56 8.47 -18.64
C MET A 133 -12.19 9.81 -19.30
N ALA A 134 -11.34 10.61 -18.65
CA ALA A 134 -10.81 11.86 -19.19
C ALA A 134 -9.66 11.66 -20.20
N GLN A 135 -9.42 10.42 -20.66
CA GLN A 135 -8.36 10.03 -21.61
C GLN A 135 -6.94 10.42 -21.15
N GLN A 136 -6.71 10.45 -19.84
CA GLN A 136 -5.40 10.76 -19.29
C GLN A 136 -4.53 9.50 -19.20
N ARG A 137 -3.20 9.69 -19.20
CA ARG A 137 -2.23 8.59 -19.11
C ARG A 137 -2.04 8.18 -17.65
N VAL A 138 -3.07 7.57 -17.08
CA VAL A 138 -3.09 7.20 -15.65
C VAL A 138 -2.09 6.10 -15.28
N ASP A 139 -1.63 5.33 -16.27
CA ASP A 139 -0.66 4.25 -16.08
C ASP A 139 0.80 4.74 -16.15
N ASP A 140 1.05 6.03 -16.43
CA ASP A 140 2.41 6.59 -16.41
C ASP A 140 2.91 6.73 -14.95
N PRO A 141 4.17 6.36 -14.63
CA PRO A 141 4.70 6.44 -13.27
C PRO A 141 4.64 7.86 -12.68
N ASP A 142 4.79 8.87 -13.53
CA ASP A 142 4.80 10.29 -13.14
C ASP A 142 3.40 10.92 -13.13
N TYR A 143 2.36 10.13 -13.36
CA TYR A 143 1.00 10.65 -13.46
C TYR A 143 0.55 11.25 -12.13
N ARG A 144 0.26 12.55 -12.17
CA ARG A 144 -0.41 13.28 -11.10
C ARG A 144 -1.76 13.72 -11.60
N ALA A 145 -2.82 13.22 -10.95
CA ALA A 145 -4.18 13.59 -11.32
C ALA A 145 -4.38 15.12 -11.27
N PRO A 146 -4.91 15.75 -12.33
CA PRO A 146 -5.15 17.18 -12.36
C PRO A 146 -6.25 17.57 -11.37
N LEU A 147 -6.29 18.85 -11.02
CA LEU A 147 -7.23 19.38 -10.02
C LEU A 147 -8.70 19.07 -10.36
N SER A 148 -9.06 19.09 -11.65
CA SER A 148 -10.42 18.76 -12.11
C SER A 148 -10.83 17.32 -11.76
N VAL A 149 -9.93 16.35 -11.97
CA VAL A 149 -10.19 14.93 -11.66
C VAL A 149 -10.27 14.72 -10.14
N ARG A 150 -9.41 15.39 -9.38
CA ARG A 150 -9.46 15.34 -7.90
C ARG A 150 -10.76 15.96 -7.37
N ALA A 151 -11.16 17.12 -7.90
CA ALA A 151 -12.41 17.78 -7.52
C ALA A 151 -13.63 16.92 -7.88
N ALA A 152 -13.62 16.29 -9.05
CA ALA A 152 -14.67 15.34 -9.44
C ALA A 152 -14.73 14.12 -8.50
N ALA A 153 -13.58 13.58 -8.10
CA ALA A 153 -13.54 12.49 -7.12
C ALA A 153 -14.12 12.94 -5.76
N ILE A 154 -13.72 14.11 -5.25
CA ILE A 154 -14.29 14.69 -4.02
C ILE A 154 -15.81 14.85 -4.15
N ALA A 155 -16.30 15.33 -5.31
CA ALA A 155 -17.73 15.47 -5.56
C ALA A 155 -18.48 14.13 -5.53
N VAL A 156 -17.88 13.05 -6.06
CA VAL A 156 -18.47 11.69 -5.97
C VAL A 156 -18.64 11.26 -4.52
N PHE A 157 -17.63 11.46 -3.67
CA PHE A 157 -17.72 11.09 -2.25
C PHE A 157 -18.63 12.03 -1.46
N ALA A 158 -18.67 13.33 -1.80
CA ALA A 158 -19.62 14.27 -1.22
C ALA A 158 -21.08 13.85 -1.52
N LEU A 159 -21.37 13.48 -2.77
CA LEU A 159 -22.68 12.92 -3.14
C LEU A 159 -22.96 11.62 -2.40
N GLY A 160 -21.98 10.73 -2.27
CA GLY A 160 -22.10 9.51 -1.48
C GLY A 160 -22.42 9.77 -0.01
N GLY A 161 -21.79 10.78 0.60
CA GLY A 161 -22.08 11.22 1.96
C GLY A 161 -23.51 11.73 2.12
N VAL A 162 -23.94 12.61 1.21
CA VAL A 162 -25.33 13.12 1.18
C VAL A 162 -26.34 11.97 1.03
N LEU A 163 -26.10 11.05 0.09
CA LEU A 163 -26.98 9.89 -0.12
C LEU A 163 -27.04 8.98 1.12
N THR A 164 -25.91 8.80 1.81
CA THR A 164 -25.85 7.97 3.02
C THR A 164 -26.61 8.65 4.16
N SER A 165 -26.41 9.95 4.38
CA SER A 165 -27.14 10.71 5.40
C SER A 165 -28.64 10.72 5.12
N TRP A 166 -29.02 10.96 3.86
CA TRP A 166 -30.42 10.90 3.42
C TRP A 166 -31.03 9.51 3.64
N ALA A 167 -30.29 8.43 3.35
CA ALA A 167 -30.76 7.07 3.58
C ALA A 167 -30.99 6.78 5.07
N PHE A 168 -30.14 7.29 5.96
CA PHE A 168 -30.35 7.18 7.41
C PHE A 168 -31.57 7.98 7.87
N ALA A 169 -31.71 9.23 7.42
CA ALA A 169 -32.89 10.03 7.73
C ALA A 169 -34.19 9.38 7.21
N ALA A 170 -34.18 8.85 5.99
CA ALA A 170 -35.35 8.19 5.40
C ALA A 170 -35.73 6.86 6.07
N SER A 171 -34.76 6.13 6.64
CA SER A 171 -35.00 4.81 7.25
C SER A 171 -35.25 4.87 8.76
N LEU A 172 -34.56 5.76 9.48
CA LEU A 172 -34.59 5.85 10.94
C LEU A 172 -35.30 7.11 11.44
N GLY A 173 -35.66 8.03 10.54
CA GLY A 173 -36.42 9.24 10.86
C GLY A 173 -35.62 10.34 11.55
N ASP A 174 -34.31 10.12 11.79
CA ASP A 174 -33.46 11.02 12.56
C ASP A 174 -32.00 11.02 12.04
N ALA A 175 -31.40 12.21 12.00
CA ALA A 175 -30.00 12.46 11.65
C ALA A 175 -28.99 11.97 12.71
N THR A 176 -29.41 11.73 13.95
CA THR A 176 -28.55 11.24 15.05
C THR A 176 -27.76 9.99 14.65
N TRP A 177 -28.39 9.07 13.91
CA TRP A 177 -27.74 7.86 13.42
C TRP A 177 -26.68 8.15 12.36
N ALA A 178 -26.95 9.06 11.42
CA ALA A 178 -25.99 9.44 10.41
C ALA A 178 -24.73 10.07 11.04
N VAL A 179 -24.91 10.96 12.02
CA VAL A 179 -23.80 11.63 12.72
C VAL A 179 -23.00 10.64 13.56
N SER A 180 -23.66 9.87 14.44
CA SER A 180 -22.98 8.94 15.35
C SER A 180 -22.20 7.85 14.60
N THR A 181 -22.81 7.23 13.59
CA THR A 181 -22.14 6.22 12.76
C THR A 181 -21.06 6.83 11.86
N GLY A 182 -21.26 8.07 11.38
CA GLY A 182 -20.27 8.83 10.62
C GLY A 182 -19.01 9.12 11.44
N ILE A 183 -19.15 9.50 12.72
CA ILE A 183 -18.00 9.69 13.64
C ILE A 183 -17.22 8.38 13.79
N GLY A 184 -17.93 7.26 14.04
CA GLY A 184 -17.31 5.94 14.14
C GLY A 184 -16.57 5.54 12.85
N ALA A 185 -17.20 5.76 11.70
CA ALA A 185 -16.62 5.48 10.39
C ALA A 185 -15.36 6.33 10.13
N CYS A 186 -15.36 7.61 10.49
CA CYS A 186 -14.18 8.49 10.43
C CYS A 186 -13.04 7.99 11.32
N MET A 187 -13.35 7.54 12.54
CA MET A 187 -12.35 6.96 13.44
C MET A 187 -11.69 5.72 12.82
N PHE A 188 -12.49 4.79 12.29
CA PHE A 188 -11.94 3.60 11.63
C PHE A 188 -11.19 3.94 10.34
N ALA A 189 -11.67 4.90 9.56
CA ALA A 189 -10.96 5.39 8.39
C ALA A 189 -9.58 5.97 8.78
N GLY A 190 -9.49 6.68 9.90
CA GLY A 190 -8.23 7.14 10.48
C GLY A 190 -7.30 5.99 10.89
N ILE A 191 -7.82 4.97 11.60
CA ILE A 191 -7.03 3.78 11.97
C ILE A 191 -6.51 3.06 10.73
N TYR A 192 -7.38 2.89 9.73
CA TYR A 192 -7.05 2.25 8.47
C TYR A 192 -5.97 3.01 7.70
N GLU A 193 -6.08 4.34 7.66
CA GLU A 193 -5.11 5.21 7.00
C GLU A 193 -3.73 5.15 7.66
N VAL A 194 -3.66 5.11 9.00
CA VAL A 194 -2.38 4.97 9.70
C VAL A 194 -1.82 3.54 9.59
N GLY A 195 -2.69 2.53 9.54
CA GLY A 195 -2.28 1.13 9.35
C GLY A 195 -1.78 0.80 7.94
N ARG A 196 -2.03 1.69 6.96
CA ARG A 196 -1.68 1.46 5.57
C ARG A 196 -0.18 1.66 5.33
N PRO A 197 0.50 0.77 4.57
CA PRO A 197 1.86 1.00 4.14
C PRO A 197 2.00 2.31 3.37
N GLN A 198 3.07 3.07 3.65
CA GLN A 198 3.37 4.28 2.90
C GLN A 198 3.59 3.94 1.43
N ARG A 199 3.01 4.75 0.54
CA ARG A 199 3.27 4.63 -0.90
C ARG A 199 4.68 5.10 -1.16
N PHE A 200 5.37 4.36 -2.02
CA PHE A 200 6.59 4.84 -2.63
C PHE A 200 6.29 6.09 -3.44
N THR A 201 7.20 7.06 -3.38
CA THR A 201 7.16 8.18 -4.31
C THR A 201 7.36 7.64 -5.74
N PRO A 202 6.89 8.35 -6.80
CA PRO A 202 7.13 7.94 -8.18
C PRO A 202 8.60 7.64 -8.48
N GLU A 203 9.49 8.47 -7.93
CA GLU A 203 10.95 8.33 -8.06
C GLU A 203 11.46 7.06 -7.37
N GLU A 204 11.04 6.81 -6.13
CA GLU A 204 11.38 5.58 -5.40
C GLU A 204 10.85 4.31 -6.10
N ALA A 205 9.63 4.38 -6.64
CA ALA A 205 9.02 3.27 -7.36
C ALA A 205 9.80 2.96 -8.65
N GLN A 206 10.19 3.99 -9.41
CA GLN A 206 11.03 3.83 -10.60
C GLN A 206 12.40 3.24 -10.25
N GLU A 207 13.01 3.69 -9.15
CA GLU A 207 14.30 3.17 -8.69
C GLU A 207 14.22 1.68 -8.34
N LEU A 208 13.20 1.27 -7.59
CA LEU A 208 12.97 -0.14 -7.24
C LEU A 208 12.70 -1.00 -8.48
N ASP A 209 11.92 -0.49 -9.44
CA ASP A 209 11.65 -1.19 -10.71
C ASP A 209 12.93 -1.35 -11.54
N GLN A 210 13.78 -0.33 -11.57
CA GLN A 210 15.07 -0.39 -12.27
C GLN A 210 16.02 -1.38 -11.59
N GLN A 211 16.14 -1.34 -10.26
CA GLN A 211 16.92 -2.31 -9.48
C GLN A 211 16.47 -3.75 -9.75
N TRP A 212 15.14 -3.97 -9.83
CA TRP A 212 14.57 -5.26 -10.19
C TRP A 212 14.93 -5.69 -11.61
N GLN A 213 14.80 -4.80 -12.60
CA GLN A 213 15.14 -5.11 -13.99
C GLN A 213 16.61 -5.49 -14.16
N ASP A 214 17.51 -4.75 -13.52
CA ASP A 214 18.95 -5.05 -13.57
C ASP A 214 19.27 -6.38 -12.89
N PHE A 215 18.67 -6.63 -11.72
CA PHE A 215 18.85 -7.90 -11.02
C PHE A 215 18.28 -9.07 -11.82
N ALA A 216 17.10 -8.93 -12.41
CA ALA A 216 16.49 -9.98 -13.24
C ALA A 216 17.33 -10.27 -14.49
N GLY A 217 17.90 -9.24 -15.12
CA GLY A 217 18.85 -9.38 -16.24
C GLY A 217 20.06 -10.22 -15.82
N PHE A 218 20.75 -9.82 -14.74
CA PHE A 218 21.86 -10.58 -14.17
C PHE A 218 21.48 -12.02 -13.81
N ALA A 219 20.35 -12.20 -13.14
CA ALA A 219 19.91 -13.50 -12.67
C ALA A 219 19.65 -14.47 -13.83
N ASN A 220 19.03 -13.99 -14.92
CA ASN A 220 18.77 -14.81 -16.11
C ASN A 220 20.07 -15.25 -16.82
N GLU A 221 21.10 -14.42 -16.79
CA GLU A 221 22.38 -14.70 -17.43
C GLU A 221 23.31 -15.55 -16.55
N ARG A 222 23.39 -15.24 -15.25
CA ARG A 222 24.43 -15.71 -14.33
C ARG A 222 23.94 -16.71 -13.30
N LEU A 223 22.65 -16.75 -12.97
CA LEU A 223 22.12 -17.69 -11.97
C LEU A 223 21.53 -18.94 -12.65
N GLN A 224 21.60 -20.04 -11.92
CA GLN A 224 20.94 -21.31 -12.25
C GLN A 224 20.03 -21.68 -11.08
N ARG A 225 18.86 -22.21 -11.40
CA ARG A 225 17.83 -22.63 -10.43
C ARG A 225 18.11 -24.03 -9.85
N THR A 226 19.39 -24.38 -9.73
CA THR A 226 19.88 -25.69 -9.31
C THR A 226 21.11 -25.53 -8.43
N GLY A 227 21.48 -26.54 -7.66
CA GLY A 227 22.70 -26.51 -6.87
C GLY A 227 22.59 -25.70 -5.58
N ARG A 228 23.75 -25.27 -5.06
CA ARG A 228 23.88 -24.50 -3.82
C ARG A 228 24.97 -23.45 -3.99
N CYS A 229 24.71 -22.22 -3.52
CA CYS A 229 25.70 -21.15 -3.45
C CYS A 229 25.51 -20.33 -2.18
N HIS A 230 26.56 -19.67 -1.74
CA HIS A 230 26.47 -18.76 -0.60
C HIS A 230 25.90 -17.40 -1.04
N GLU A 231 25.11 -16.73 -0.20
CA GLU A 231 24.48 -15.45 -0.55
C GLU A 231 25.51 -14.36 -0.95
N SER A 232 26.63 -14.33 -0.23
CA SER A 232 27.72 -13.38 -0.51
C SER A 232 28.37 -13.59 -1.88
N GLU A 233 28.34 -14.79 -2.46
CA GLU A 233 28.86 -15.04 -3.82
C GLU A 233 27.95 -14.38 -4.86
N VAL A 234 26.63 -14.55 -4.69
CA VAL A 234 25.63 -13.93 -5.56
C VAL A 234 25.72 -12.41 -5.48
N PHE A 235 25.83 -11.86 -4.27
CA PHE A 235 25.91 -10.41 -4.07
C PHE A 235 27.20 -9.84 -4.64
N LYS A 236 28.35 -10.49 -4.42
CA LYS A 236 29.62 -10.07 -5.03
C LYS A 236 29.58 -10.13 -6.55
N ALA A 237 28.99 -11.18 -7.13
CA ALA A 237 28.84 -11.30 -8.57
C ALA A 237 27.95 -10.20 -9.15
N PHE A 238 26.81 -9.92 -8.53
CA PHE A 238 25.90 -8.84 -8.94
C PHE A 238 26.56 -7.46 -8.86
N ARG A 239 27.19 -7.14 -7.72
CA ARG A 239 27.89 -5.86 -7.50
C ARG A 239 29.11 -5.67 -8.41
N ARG A 240 29.67 -6.76 -8.92
CA ARG A 240 30.76 -6.74 -9.90
C ARG A 240 30.25 -6.44 -11.30
N GLU A 241 29.08 -6.96 -11.68
CA GLU A 241 28.43 -6.73 -12.98
C GLU A 241 27.98 -5.28 -13.11
N PHE A 242 27.38 -4.73 -12.05
CA PHE A 242 26.84 -3.37 -12.03
C PHE A 242 27.64 -2.45 -11.10
N ALA A 243 28.53 -1.64 -11.68
CA ALA A 243 29.38 -0.71 -10.94
C ALA A 243 28.58 0.28 -10.05
N LYS A 244 27.36 0.64 -10.46
CA LYS A 244 26.45 1.51 -9.70
C LYS A 244 26.01 0.94 -8.35
N TYR A 245 26.02 -0.38 -8.17
CA TYR A 245 25.59 -1.06 -6.94
C TYR A 245 26.76 -1.60 -6.12
N ARG A 246 27.99 -1.12 -6.38
CA ARG A 246 29.21 -1.64 -5.77
C ARG A 246 29.24 -1.46 -4.24
N THR A 247 28.64 -0.39 -3.73
CA THR A 247 28.57 -0.10 -2.29
C THR A 247 27.32 -0.70 -1.66
N GLU A 248 27.41 -1.07 -0.39
CA GLU A 248 26.27 -1.60 0.38
C GLU A 248 25.20 -0.53 0.62
N GLU A 249 25.60 0.75 0.63
CA GLU A 249 24.69 1.89 0.75
C GLU A 249 23.75 2.04 -0.45
N ALA A 250 24.22 1.67 -1.66
CA ALA A 250 23.41 1.76 -2.88
C ALA A 250 22.32 0.68 -2.90
N VAL A 251 22.67 -0.58 -2.62
CA VAL A 251 21.70 -1.66 -2.46
C VAL A 251 22.11 -2.55 -1.28
N SER A 252 21.30 -2.48 -0.23
CA SER A 252 21.50 -3.28 0.97
C SER A 252 21.35 -4.78 0.66
N GLU A 253 22.05 -5.62 1.41
CA GLU A 253 21.95 -7.08 1.25
C GLU A 253 20.54 -7.61 1.49
N ALA A 254 19.77 -6.91 2.33
CA ALA A 254 18.36 -7.20 2.54
C ALA A 254 17.53 -7.11 1.25
N ILE A 255 17.70 -6.02 0.51
CA ILE A 255 17.01 -5.82 -0.77
C ILE A 255 17.44 -6.90 -1.76
N LEU A 256 18.75 -7.21 -1.85
CA LEU A 256 19.23 -8.29 -2.71
C LEU A 256 18.60 -9.65 -2.37
N ARG A 257 18.41 -9.96 -1.07
CA ARG A 257 17.70 -11.19 -0.66
C ARG A 257 16.26 -11.20 -1.16
N ASP A 258 15.56 -10.09 -1.06
CA ASP A 258 14.17 -9.98 -1.53
C ASP A 258 14.09 -10.09 -3.06
N LEU A 259 15.04 -9.49 -3.79
CA LEU A 259 15.16 -9.62 -5.24
C LEU A 259 15.42 -11.08 -5.65
N VAL A 260 16.32 -11.80 -4.96
CA VAL A 260 16.56 -13.24 -5.19
C VAL A 260 15.27 -14.05 -4.98
N ARG A 261 14.55 -13.80 -3.88
CA ARG A 261 13.30 -14.50 -3.56
C ARG A 261 12.19 -14.21 -4.57
N ASN A 262 12.10 -12.98 -5.06
CA ASN A 262 11.13 -12.59 -6.08
C ASN A 262 11.44 -13.23 -7.44
N TRP A 263 12.73 -13.38 -7.79
CA TRP A 263 13.15 -14.04 -9.04
C TRP A 263 13.00 -15.57 -9.00
N HIS A 264 13.23 -16.18 -7.83
CA HIS A 264 13.08 -17.62 -7.61
C HIS A 264 12.32 -17.92 -6.31
N PRO A 265 10.98 -18.04 -6.36
CA PRO A 265 10.16 -18.25 -5.17
C PRO A 265 10.46 -19.51 -4.37
N GLU A 266 11.03 -20.54 -5.01
CA GLU A 266 11.41 -21.82 -4.40
C GLU A 266 12.81 -21.80 -3.76
N VAL A 267 13.46 -20.63 -3.68
CA VAL A 267 14.78 -20.51 -3.06
C VAL A 267 14.66 -20.51 -1.54
N ASP A 268 15.30 -21.48 -0.90
CA ASP A 268 15.37 -21.55 0.56
C ASP A 268 16.75 -21.13 1.04
N ARG A 269 16.78 -20.26 2.05
CA ARG A 269 18.00 -19.84 2.74
C ARG A 269 18.21 -20.68 4.00
N THR A 270 19.42 -21.23 4.17
CA THR A 270 19.82 -21.87 5.44
C THR A 270 20.23 -20.83 6.48
N ALA A 271 20.22 -21.20 7.76
CA ALA A 271 20.71 -20.35 8.84
C ALA A 271 22.18 -19.89 8.63
N THR A 272 22.96 -20.68 7.90
CA THR A 272 24.35 -20.41 7.54
C THR A 272 24.55 -19.51 6.32
N GLY A 273 23.48 -18.99 5.70
CA GLY A 273 23.58 -18.05 4.57
C GLY A 273 23.71 -18.70 3.18
N TYR A 274 23.49 -20.01 3.06
CA TYR A 274 23.47 -20.70 1.77
C TYR A 274 22.07 -20.73 1.18
N TYR A 275 21.99 -20.55 -0.13
CA TYR A 275 20.78 -20.80 -0.91
C TYR A 275 20.73 -22.24 -1.41
N LYS A 276 19.55 -22.87 -1.30
CA LYS A 276 19.22 -24.13 -1.95
C LYS A 276 18.57 -23.84 -3.31
N ASN A 277 18.80 -24.73 -4.28
CA ASN A 277 18.28 -24.60 -5.65
C ASN A 277 18.74 -23.31 -6.34
N LEU A 278 19.93 -22.82 -5.96
CA LEU A 278 20.53 -21.65 -6.56
C LEU A 278 22.03 -21.88 -6.67
N SER A 279 22.59 -21.67 -7.86
CA SER A 279 24.02 -21.65 -8.09
C SER A 279 24.39 -20.58 -9.10
N LEU A 280 25.63 -20.11 -9.01
CA LEU A 280 26.20 -19.23 -10.03
C LEU A 280 26.70 -20.07 -11.19
N ARG A 281 26.57 -19.55 -12.41
CA ARG A 281 27.23 -20.13 -13.59
C ARG A 281 28.73 -19.86 -13.49
N PRO A 282 29.59 -20.85 -13.82
CA PRO A 282 31.01 -20.60 -14.00
C PRO A 282 31.20 -19.51 -15.06
N ARG A 283 32.03 -18.51 -14.77
CA ARG A 283 32.47 -17.49 -15.73
C ARG A 283 33.96 -17.34 -15.62
N VAL A 284 34.61 -17.32 -16.76
CA VAL A 284 36.02 -16.92 -16.85
C VAL A 284 36.08 -15.42 -16.72
N ASP A 285 36.84 -14.95 -15.74
CA ASP A 285 37.15 -13.54 -15.58
C ASP A 285 37.93 -13.05 -16.82
N PRO A 286 37.42 -12.07 -17.59
CA PRO A 286 38.10 -11.61 -18.80
C PRO A 286 39.44 -10.92 -18.51
N PHE A 287 39.68 -10.47 -17.26
CA PHE A 287 40.91 -9.79 -16.90
C PHE A 287 41.93 -10.73 -16.25
N THR A 288 41.50 -11.64 -15.37
CA THR A 288 42.42 -12.55 -14.66
C THR A 288 42.53 -13.93 -15.30
N GLY A 289 41.59 -14.32 -16.17
CA GLY A 289 41.52 -15.66 -16.75
C GLY A 289 41.06 -16.75 -15.77
N GLU A 290 40.71 -16.40 -14.52
CA GLU A 290 40.28 -17.37 -13.51
C GLU A 290 38.80 -17.75 -13.67
N MET A 291 38.48 -19.02 -13.46
CA MET A 291 37.11 -19.51 -13.42
C MET A 291 36.45 -19.14 -12.08
N GLN A 292 35.47 -18.23 -12.10
CA GLN A 292 34.69 -17.82 -10.95
C GLN A 292 33.28 -18.44 -10.96
N GLY A 293 32.82 -18.95 -9.82
CA GLY A 293 31.46 -19.48 -9.66
C GLY A 293 31.25 -20.88 -10.21
N GLY A 294 32.32 -21.62 -10.54
CA GLY A 294 32.24 -23.06 -10.72
C GLY A 294 32.37 -23.75 -9.37
N LEU A 295 31.38 -24.57 -9.01
CA LEU A 295 31.38 -25.37 -7.80
C LEU A 295 32.76 -26.01 -7.57
N ASP A 296 33.30 -25.79 -6.38
CA ASP A 296 34.30 -26.60 -5.67
C ASP A 296 33.79 -28.06 -5.46
N ALA A 297 33.16 -28.66 -6.47
CA ALA A 297 32.76 -30.07 -6.47
C ALA A 297 33.99 -31.00 -6.52
N SER A 298 35.19 -30.48 -6.81
CA SER A 298 36.41 -31.30 -6.88
C SER A 298 37.14 -31.47 -5.54
N LYS A 299 36.68 -30.88 -4.43
CA LYS A 299 37.36 -30.99 -3.12
C LYS A 299 36.74 -32.00 -2.14
N SER A 300 35.64 -32.66 -2.52
CA SER A 300 34.93 -33.65 -1.66
C SER A 300 35.25 -35.11 -1.98
N MET A 301 36.15 -35.41 -2.93
CA MET A 301 36.58 -36.78 -3.27
C MET A 301 38.09 -36.96 -2.97
N ARG A 302 38.47 -36.73 -1.71
CA ARG A 302 39.70 -37.27 -1.12
C ARG A 302 39.42 -37.62 0.34
N THR A 303 38.79 -38.76 0.53
CA THR A 303 38.91 -39.63 1.71
C THR A 303 38.90 -41.04 1.20
#